data_AF-A0A960LIP4-F1
#
_entry.id   AF-A0A960LIP4-F1
#
_cell.length_a   1.000
_cell.length_b   1.000
_cell.length_c   1.000
_cell.angle_alpha   90.00
_cell.angle_beta   90.00
_cell.angle_gamma   90.00
#
_symmetry.space_group_name_H-M   'P 1'
#
loop_
_entity.id
_entity.type
_entity.pdbx_description
1 polymer ?
#
loop_
_entity_poly.entity_id
_entity_poly.type
_entity_poly.pdbx_seq_one_letter_code
_entity_poly.pdbx_strand_id
1 'polypeptide(L)'
;MSECFTDAIWPSPEEALAALRDGDGHGIRIAVIDSGIDTSHPALKGLTLSDDVSVTTDGVRMIVREDDGSDVFGHGTAVAGIIREVAPRAEIGNFRALDGQNRSRSFIIAECVRQAISRGYNVINCSFGCRGLAKYVMDYKDWIDAAYVSGVHVVAAGSNLSDNVREWPAHFPSVIGVGVADCGEDELRYRPDKLVSFAAKGERVRVPWLDGQWRLETGSSFAAPRVTGFVARLLSVYPGLRPDLVKALLRVAAARSGDPV
;
A
#
# COMPACT_ATOMS: atom_id res chain seq x y z
N MET A 1 34.37 16.98 4.92
CA MET A 1 34.36 15.51 5.06
C MET A 1 33.52 14.97 3.94
N SER A 2 34.18 14.30 3.00
CA SER A 2 33.57 13.72 1.80
C SER A 2 32.86 12.45 2.21
N GLU A 3 31.54 12.50 2.42
CA GLU A 3 30.76 11.28 2.45
C GLU A 3 30.76 10.70 1.04
N CYS A 4 31.39 9.54 0.92
CA CYS A 4 31.38 8.70 -0.25
C CYS A 4 29.92 8.45 -0.63
N PHE A 5 29.49 8.97 -1.79
CA PHE A 5 28.29 8.47 -2.44
C PHE A 5 28.53 6.97 -2.62
N THR A 6 27.89 6.14 -1.79
CA THR A 6 27.79 4.71 -2.05
C THR A 6 27.26 4.60 -3.47
N ASP A 7 28.06 4.06 -4.40
CA ASP A 7 27.62 3.77 -5.76
C ASP A 7 26.28 3.05 -5.64
N ALA A 8 25.20 3.74 -6.00
CA ALA A 8 23.87 3.17 -5.93
C ALA A 8 23.86 2.02 -6.93
N ILE A 9 23.96 0.79 -6.41
CA ILE A 9 23.92 -0.42 -7.22
C ILE A 9 22.49 -0.52 -7.75
N TRP A 10 22.28 -0.04 -8.97
CA TRP A 10 21.05 -0.19 -9.70
C TRP A 10 20.91 -1.65 -10.12
N PRO A 11 19.84 -2.37 -9.71
CA PRO A 11 19.63 -3.73 -10.16
C PRO A 11 19.38 -3.75 -11.66
N SER A 12 19.97 -4.73 -12.34
CA SER A 12 19.50 -5.16 -13.66
C SER A 12 18.04 -5.63 -13.58
N PRO A 13 17.30 -5.64 -14.71
CA PRO A 13 15.98 -6.23 -14.77
C PRO A 13 15.90 -7.65 -14.18
N GLU A 14 16.91 -8.48 -14.42
CA GLU A 14 16.99 -9.85 -13.93
C GLU A 14 17.14 -9.92 -12.40
N GLU A 15 17.98 -9.06 -11.83
CA GLU A 15 18.16 -8.95 -10.38
C GLU A 15 16.89 -8.42 -9.70
N ALA A 16 16.22 -7.43 -10.29
CA ALA A 16 14.97 -6.91 -9.75
C ALA A 16 13.85 -7.96 -9.78
N LEU A 17 13.78 -8.78 -10.84
CA LEU A 17 12.88 -9.92 -10.92
C LEU A 17 13.18 -10.97 -9.85
N ALA A 18 14.46 -11.28 -9.63
CA ALA A 18 14.87 -12.17 -8.56
C ALA A 18 14.46 -11.61 -7.19
N ALA A 19 14.68 -10.32 -6.93
CA ALA A 19 14.27 -9.69 -5.68
C ALA A 19 12.74 -9.68 -5.48
N LEU A 20 11.95 -9.48 -6.54
CA LEU A 20 10.49 -9.58 -6.49
C LEU A 20 10.00 -10.99 -6.15
N ARG A 21 10.76 -12.03 -6.54
CA ARG A 21 10.43 -13.44 -6.29
C ARG A 21 11.02 -13.97 -4.97
N ASP A 22 12.19 -13.52 -4.57
CA ASP A 22 12.96 -14.14 -3.49
C ASP A 22 13.04 -13.25 -2.23
N GLY A 23 12.76 -11.95 -2.37
CA GLY A 23 12.64 -11.04 -1.23
C GLY A 23 11.48 -11.44 -0.32
N ASP A 24 11.64 -11.20 0.98
CA ASP A 24 10.67 -11.57 2.02
C ASP A 24 10.12 -10.34 2.78
N GLY A 25 10.56 -9.14 2.43
CA GLY A 25 10.15 -7.89 3.06
C GLY A 25 10.96 -7.51 4.30
N HIS A 26 11.98 -8.28 4.68
CA HIS A 26 12.76 -8.01 5.89
C HIS A 26 13.34 -6.59 5.92
N GLY A 27 13.15 -5.90 7.06
CA GLY A 27 13.64 -4.54 7.29
C GLY A 27 12.82 -3.45 6.60
N ILE A 28 11.74 -3.80 5.90
CA ILE A 28 10.86 -2.84 5.23
C ILE A 28 9.63 -2.58 6.09
N ARG A 29 9.42 -1.30 6.41
CA ARG A 29 8.28 -0.82 7.21
C ARG A 29 7.16 -0.36 6.27
N ILE A 30 5.99 -0.96 6.45
CA ILE A 30 4.78 -0.72 5.66
C ILE A 30 3.70 -0.10 6.55
N ALA A 31 3.25 1.10 6.23
CA ALA A 31 2.15 1.77 6.90
C ALA A 31 0.84 1.39 6.22
N VAL A 32 -0.06 0.76 6.96
CA VAL A 32 -1.42 0.44 6.52
C VAL A 32 -2.34 1.54 7.01
N ILE A 33 -2.78 2.41 6.09
CA ILE A 33 -3.73 3.49 6.39
C ILE A 33 -5.13 2.99 6.03
N ASP A 34 -5.87 2.51 7.04
CA ASP A 34 -7.12 1.76 6.82
C ASP A 34 -8.06 1.83 8.04
N SER A 35 -8.96 0.85 8.22
CA SER A 35 -9.94 0.76 9.32
C SER A 35 -9.38 0.28 10.66
N GLY A 36 -8.07 0.03 10.71
CA GLY A 36 -7.37 -0.59 11.85
C GLY A 36 -6.96 -2.03 11.56
N ILE A 37 -6.29 -2.70 12.50
CA ILE A 37 -5.86 -4.10 12.37
C ILE A 37 -6.24 -4.89 13.62
N ASP A 38 -6.93 -6.02 13.44
CA ASP A 38 -7.18 -7.00 14.51
C ASP A 38 -6.04 -8.05 14.52
N THR A 39 -5.01 -7.79 15.34
CA THR A 39 -3.87 -8.71 15.50
C THR A 39 -4.23 -10.01 16.21
N SER A 40 -5.43 -10.11 16.81
CA SER A 40 -5.89 -11.35 17.45
C SER A 40 -6.34 -12.40 16.44
N HIS A 41 -6.62 -11.99 15.19
CA HIS A 41 -7.05 -12.88 14.13
C HIS A 41 -6.00 -13.99 13.85
N PRO A 42 -6.38 -15.28 13.72
CA PRO A 42 -5.42 -16.38 13.52
C PRO A 42 -4.47 -16.21 12.33
N ALA A 43 -4.92 -15.58 11.24
CA ALA A 43 -4.07 -15.27 10.08
C ALA A 43 -2.93 -14.29 10.40
N LEU A 44 -3.10 -13.44 11.42
CA LEU A 44 -2.13 -12.46 11.88
C LEU A 44 -1.38 -12.94 13.13
N LYS A 45 -1.52 -14.21 13.52
CA LYS A 45 -0.85 -14.77 14.69
C LYS A 45 0.66 -14.52 14.63
N GLY A 46 1.20 -13.89 15.67
CA GLY A 46 2.61 -13.55 15.79
C GLY A 46 3.04 -12.28 15.04
N LEU A 47 2.09 -11.53 14.47
CA LEU A 47 2.35 -10.17 14.00
C LEU A 47 2.42 -9.24 15.22
N THR A 48 3.53 -8.52 15.35
CA THR A 48 3.67 -7.38 16.25
C THR A 48 3.68 -6.12 15.40
N LEU A 49 2.78 -5.18 15.70
CA LEU A 49 2.72 -3.90 14.99
C LEU A 49 3.92 -3.04 15.42
N SER A 50 4.62 -2.44 14.46
CA SER A 50 5.73 -1.53 14.76
C SER A 50 5.24 -0.20 15.33
N ASP A 51 4.03 0.21 14.94
CA ASP A 51 3.29 1.36 15.48
C ASP A 51 1.79 1.02 15.40
N ASP A 52 1.02 1.43 16.40
CA ASP A 52 -0.43 1.30 16.43
C ASP A 52 -1.05 2.66 16.73
N VAL A 53 -1.62 3.31 15.71
CA VAL A 53 -2.09 4.69 15.79
C VAL A 53 -3.53 4.78 15.30
N SER A 54 -4.38 5.50 16.04
CA SER A 54 -5.68 5.95 15.54
C SER A 54 -5.72 7.46 15.41
N VAL A 55 -6.18 7.92 14.26
CA VAL A 55 -6.45 9.35 14.01
C VAL A 55 -7.95 9.55 13.81
N THR A 56 -8.54 10.43 14.62
CA THR A 56 -9.97 10.76 14.60
C THR A 56 -10.19 12.27 14.75
N THR A 57 -11.45 12.71 14.74
CA THR A 57 -11.81 14.10 15.03
C THR A 57 -13.09 14.16 15.86
N ASP A 58 -13.16 15.12 16.78
CA ASP A 58 -14.39 15.48 17.51
C ASP A 58 -15.21 16.55 16.77
N GLY A 59 -14.79 16.93 15.56
CA GLY A 59 -15.38 17.99 14.75
C GLY A 59 -14.73 19.37 14.93
N VAL A 60 -13.89 19.54 15.96
CA VAL A 60 -13.16 20.79 16.23
C VAL A 60 -11.65 20.55 16.16
N ARG A 61 -11.19 19.43 16.71
CA ARG A 61 -9.78 19.06 16.81
C ARG A 61 -9.53 17.70 16.19
N MET A 62 -8.31 17.54 15.73
CA MET A 62 -7.77 16.24 15.36
C MET A 62 -7.23 15.56 16.62
N ILE A 63 -7.51 14.27 16.75
CA ILE A 63 -7.12 13.47 17.92
C ILE A 63 -6.28 12.30 17.39
N VAL A 64 -5.03 12.24 17.84
CA VAL A 64 -4.10 11.14 17.56
C VAL A 64 -3.93 10.36 18.85
N ARG A 65 -4.13 9.03 18.81
CA ARG A 65 -3.93 8.12 19.94
C ARG A 65 -3.01 6.99 19.52
N GLU A 66 -2.03 6.69 20.37
CA GLU A 66 -1.22 5.47 20.28
C GLU A 66 -1.98 4.31 20.92
N ASP A 67 -1.69 3.09 20.49
CA ASP A 67 -2.23 1.82 21.01
C ASP A 67 -3.77 1.74 21.00
N ASP A 68 -4.41 2.43 20.05
CA ASP A 68 -5.87 2.50 19.86
C ASP A 68 -6.28 2.20 18.41
N GLY A 69 -5.46 1.52 17.63
CA GLY A 69 -5.73 1.28 16.21
C GLY A 69 -6.63 0.07 15.92
N SER A 70 -7.35 -0.45 16.90
CA SER A 70 -8.21 -1.64 16.74
C SER A 70 -9.11 -1.56 15.50
N ASP A 71 -9.21 -2.65 14.74
CA ASP A 71 -10.03 -2.66 13.52
C ASP A 71 -11.52 -2.56 13.85
N VAL A 72 -12.17 -1.54 13.32
CA VAL A 72 -13.60 -1.25 13.56
C VAL A 72 -14.51 -1.71 12.42
N PHE A 73 -13.93 -2.27 11.35
CA PHE A 73 -14.68 -2.69 10.17
C PHE A 73 -14.28 -4.07 9.65
N GLY A 74 -12.98 -4.39 9.66
CA GLY A 74 -12.39 -5.66 9.19
C GLY A 74 -11.52 -5.53 7.94
N HIS A 75 -11.60 -4.40 7.24
CA HIS A 75 -10.92 -4.20 5.96
C HIS A 75 -9.41 -4.04 6.13
N GLY A 76 -8.95 -3.30 7.14
CA GLY A 76 -7.53 -3.18 7.42
C GLY A 76 -6.90 -4.50 7.87
N THR A 77 -7.64 -5.35 8.58
CA THR A 77 -7.21 -6.74 8.89
C THR A 77 -7.04 -7.57 7.61
N ALA A 78 -7.98 -7.48 6.66
CA ALA A 78 -7.87 -8.13 5.35
C ALA A 78 -6.61 -7.67 4.59
N VAL A 79 -6.39 -6.35 4.54
CA VAL A 79 -5.23 -5.72 3.88
C VAL A 79 -3.91 -6.17 4.51
N ALA A 80 -3.82 -6.16 5.84
CA ALA A 80 -2.63 -6.62 6.56
C ALA A 80 -2.33 -8.11 6.34
N GLY A 81 -3.38 -8.94 6.25
CA GLY A 81 -3.25 -10.35 5.93
C GLY A 81 -2.60 -10.60 4.57
N ILE A 82 -3.03 -9.87 3.55
CA ILE A 82 -2.47 -9.97 2.19
C ILE A 82 -1.01 -9.51 2.17
N ILE A 83 -0.68 -8.39 2.83
CA ILE A 83 0.71 -7.91 2.91
C ILE A 83 1.61 -8.97 3.55
N ARG A 84 1.15 -9.60 4.62
CA ARG A 84 1.90 -10.64 5.33
C ARG A 84 2.06 -11.93 4.52
N GLU A 85 1.09 -12.26 3.67
CA GLU A 85 1.20 -13.39 2.74
C GLU A 85 2.32 -13.18 1.73
N VAL A 86 2.43 -11.96 1.18
CA VAL A 86 3.38 -11.64 0.11
C VAL A 86 4.77 -11.25 0.65
N ALA A 87 4.84 -10.52 1.76
CA ALA A 87 6.07 -10.01 2.37
C ALA A 87 6.08 -10.37 3.88
N PRO A 88 6.30 -11.66 4.22
CA PRO A 88 6.06 -12.18 5.57
C PRO A 88 6.99 -11.62 6.66
N ARG A 89 8.10 -10.99 6.29
CA ARG A 89 9.05 -10.37 7.23
C ARG A 89 9.06 -8.84 7.18
N ALA A 90 8.12 -8.25 6.44
CA ALA A 90 7.88 -6.82 6.52
C ALA A 90 7.33 -6.45 7.90
N GLU A 91 7.74 -5.28 8.36
CA GLU A 91 7.20 -4.62 9.53
C GLU A 91 5.92 -3.89 9.16
N ILE A 92 4.83 -4.11 9.91
CA ILE A 92 3.54 -3.47 9.63
C ILE A 92 3.24 -2.44 10.71
N GLY A 93 2.97 -1.21 10.30
CA GLY A 93 2.38 -0.16 11.11
C GLY A 93 0.89 -0.03 10.84
N ASN A 94 0.10 0.07 11.90
CA ASN A 94 -1.31 0.32 11.81
C ASN A 94 -1.62 1.80 12.01
N PHE A 95 -2.26 2.42 11.01
CA PHE A 95 -2.69 3.81 11.06
C PHE A 95 -4.19 3.88 10.76
N ARG A 96 -5.02 3.66 11.78
CA ARG A 96 -6.47 3.68 11.65
C ARG A 96 -6.95 5.09 11.30
N ALA A 97 -7.39 5.24 10.05
CA ALA A 97 -7.94 6.45 9.47
C ALA A 97 -9.42 6.32 9.09
N LEU A 98 -9.92 5.10 8.86
CA LEU A 98 -11.30 4.83 8.47
C LEU A 98 -12.16 4.48 9.69
N ASP A 99 -13.41 4.94 9.68
CA ASP A 99 -14.40 4.67 10.72
C ASP A 99 -15.11 3.31 10.54
N GLY A 100 -16.02 2.96 11.45
CA GLY A 100 -16.81 1.72 11.39
C GLY A 100 -17.78 1.61 10.20
N GLN A 101 -17.85 2.63 9.34
CA GLN A 101 -18.58 2.62 8.07
C GLN A 101 -17.61 2.58 6.87
N ASN A 102 -16.33 2.35 7.13
CA ASN A 102 -15.22 2.37 6.19
C ASN A 102 -15.07 3.72 5.47
N ARG A 103 -15.29 4.83 6.19
CA ARG A 103 -15.22 6.20 5.66
C ARG A 103 -14.18 7.01 6.41
N SER A 104 -13.68 8.06 5.76
CA SER A 104 -12.76 8.99 6.39
C SER A 104 -12.86 10.39 5.77
N ARG A 105 -12.15 11.33 6.37
CA ARG A 105 -11.95 12.69 5.86
C ARG A 105 -10.51 12.80 5.38
N SER A 106 -10.29 13.54 4.29
CA SER A 106 -8.97 13.66 3.68
C SER A 106 -7.88 14.16 4.63
N PHE A 107 -8.21 15.08 5.55
CA PHE A 107 -7.25 15.56 6.55
C PHE A 107 -6.86 14.52 7.61
N ILE A 108 -7.73 13.53 7.91
CA ILE A 108 -7.39 12.40 8.80
C ILE A 108 -6.38 11.51 8.09
N ILE A 109 -6.62 11.20 6.81
CA ILE A 109 -5.70 10.43 5.97
C ILE A 109 -4.34 11.14 5.87
N ALA A 110 -4.34 12.45 5.62
CA ALA A 110 -3.12 13.24 5.53
C ALA A 110 -2.29 13.21 6.83
N GLU A 111 -2.94 13.22 8.00
CA GLU A 111 -2.25 13.09 9.28
C GLU A 111 -1.66 11.68 9.47
N CYS A 112 -2.39 10.61 9.14
CA CYS A 112 -1.83 9.25 9.17
C CYS A 112 -0.59 9.13 8.27
N VAL A 113 -0.64 9.70 7.06
CA VAL A 113 0.52 9.74 6.16
C VAL A 113 1.67 10.52 6.77
N ARG A 114 1.41 11.69 7.36
CA ARG A 114 2.44 12.51 8.02
C ARG A 114 3.12 11.74 9.14
N GLN A 115 2.35 11.03 9.97
CA GLN A 115 2.88 10.17 11.03
C GLN A 115 3.76 9.07 10.43
N ALA A 116 3.29 8.34 9.42
CA ALA A 116 4.06 7.30 8.75
C ALA A 116 5.39 7.82 8.16
N ILE A 117 5.37 8.94 7.43
CA ILE A 117 6.59 9.55 6.89
C ILE A 117 7.55 9.92 8.03
N SER A 118 7.05 10.58 9.08
CA SER A 118 7.88 11.03 10.21
C SER A 118 8.50 9.88 11.00
N ARG A 119 7.85 8.70 11.02
CA ARG A 119 8.35 7.49 11.67
C ARG A 119 9.28 6.68 10.77
N GLY A 120 9.53 7.10 9.54
CA GLY A 120 10.46 6.42 8.63
C GLY A 120 9.89 5.15 8.00
N TYR A 121 8.60 5.14 7.68
CA TYR A 121 8.01 4.09 6.87
C TYR A 121 8.49 4.14 5.42
N ASN A 122 8.75 2.98 4.82
CA ASN A 122 9.22 2.89 3.43
C ASN A 122 8.04 2.88 2.45
N VAL A 123 6.93 2.22 2.81
CA VAL A 123 5.78 2.04 1.94
C VAL A 123 4.51 2.45 2.68
N ILE A 124 3.60 3.13 1.99
CA ILE A 124 2.25 3.45 2.46
C ILE A 124 1.26 2.72 1.56
N ASN A 125 0.44 1.86 2.18
CA ASN A 125 -0.68 1.19 1.51
C ASN A 125 -1.97 1.97 1.73
N CYS A 126 -2.60 2.37 0.62
CA CYS A 126 -3.88 3.06 0.59
C CYS A 126 -4.94 2.20 -0.13
N SER A 127 -5.60 1.30 0.59
CA SER A 127 -6.69 0.47 0.05
C SER A 127 -8.05 1.18 0.06
N PHE A 128 -8.02 2.50 -0.16
CA PHE A 128 -9.18 3.39 -0.21
C PHE A 128 -9.10 4.33 -1.42
N GLY A 129 -10.22 4.94 -1.76
CA GLY A 129 -10.31 5.95 -2.80
C GLY A 129 -11.34 7.01 -2.47
N CYS A 130 -11.16 8.22 -2.99
CA CYS A 130 -12.23 9.20 -3.10
C CYS A 130 -12.47 9.56 -4.56
N ARG A 131 -13.69 10.03 -4.87
CA ARG A 131 -14.07 10.42 -6.23
C ARG A 131 -13.07 11.43 -6.80
N GLY A 132 -12.61 11.19 -8.03
CA GLY A 132 -11.61 11.98 -8.74
C GLY A 132 -12.00 13.39 -9.18
N LEU A 133 -12.81 14.10 -8.40
CA LEU A 133 -13.18 15.48 -8.68
C LEU A 133 -11.97 16.41 -8.47
N ALA A 134 -11.82 17.40 -9.35
CA ALA A 134 -10.70 18.34 -9.29
C ALA A 134 -10.60 19.09 -7.94
N LYS A 135 -11.74 19.38 -7.32
CA LYS A 135 -11.80 20.06 -6.01
C LYS A 135 -11.12 19.29 -4.87
N TYR A 136 -10.93 17.98 -5.01
CA TYR A 136 -10.26 17.16 -3.99
C TYR A 136 -8.77 16.96 -4.29
N VAL A 137 -8.23 17.43 -5.41
CA VAL A 137 -6.81 17.20 -5.77
C VAL A 137 -5.87 17.71 -4.68
N MET A 138 -6.11 18.93 -4.19
CA MET A 138 -5.22 19.56 -3.20
C MET A 138 -5.29 18.90 -1.82
N ASP A 139 -6.37 18.20 -1.50
CA ASP A 139 -6.47 17.42 -0.27
C ASP A 139 -5.48 16.24 -0.21
N TYR A 140 -4.93 15.85 -1.38
CA TYR A 140 -4.02 14.72 -1.52
C TYR A 140 -2.62 15.14 -1.98
N LYS A 141 -2.52 16.21 -2.79
CA LYS A 141 -1.29 16.60 -3.47
C LYS A 141 -0.11 16.78 -2.52
N ASP A 142 -0.32 17.50 -1.42
CA ASP A 142 0.76 17.90 -0.52
C ASP A 142 1.44 16.69 0.14
N TRP A 143 0.65 15.73 0.65
CA TRP A 143 1.22 14.57 1.32
C TRP A 143 1.79 13.55 0.33
N ILE A 144 1.23 13.45 -0.88
CA ILE A 144 1.78 12.58 -1.94
C ILE A 144 3.15 13.09 -2.39
N ASP A 145 3.29 14.39 -2.57
CA ASP A 145 4.58 15.00 -2.88
C ASP A 145 5.56 14.82 -1.73
N ALA A 146 5.13 15.02 -0.49
CA ALA A 146 5.97 14.81 0.69
C ALA A 146 6.47 13.37 0.78
N ALA A 147 5.61 12.38 0.52
CA ALA A 147 5.99 10.97 0.45
C ALA A 147 7.05 10.74 -0.66
N TYR A 148 6.78 11.22 -1.88
CA TYR A 148 7.68 11.04 -3.02
C TYR A 148 9.07 11.67 -2.79
N VAL A 149 9.12 12.89 -2.29
CA VAL A 149 10.38 13.61 -2.00
C VAL A 149 11.17 12.87 -0.90
N SER A 150 10.47 12.37 0.12
CA SER A 150 11.06 11.58 1.22
C SER A 150 11.46 10.16 0.82
N GLY A 151 11.23 9.75 -0.44
CA GLY A 151 11.53 8.41 -0.92
C GLY A 151 10.53 7.34 -0.46
N VAL A 152 9.38 7.73 0.08
CA VAL A 152 8.33 6.83 0.55
C VAL A 152 7.43 6.43 -0.62
N HIS A 153 7.23 5.13 -0.79
CA HIS A 153 6.42 4.57 -1.86
C HIS A 153 4.94 4.60 -1.47
N VAL A 154 4.08 5.12 -2.34
CA VAL A 154 2.62 5.08 -2.13
C VAL A 154 2.01 4.09 -3.11
N VAL A 155 1.35 3.08 -2.58
CA VAL A 155 0.57 2.09 -3.35
C VAL A 155 -0.90 2.29 -3.04
N ALA A 156 -1.73 2.43 -4.07
CA ALA A 156 -3.14 2.76 -3.86
C ALA A 156 -4.10 2.00 -4.77
N ALA A 157 -5.25 1.65 -4.21
CA ALA A 157 -6.35 1.02 -4.91
C ALA A 157 -7.00 1.98 -5.92
N GLY A 158 -7.15 1.54 -7.17
CA GLY A 158 -7.93 2.23 -8.20
C GLY A 158 -9.44 2.01 -8.03
N SER A 159 -10.25 2.61 -8.90
CA SER A 159 -11.71 2.44 -8.82
C SER A 159 -12.15 1.01 -9.12
N ASN A 160 -13.11 0.50 -8.33
CA ASN A 160 -13.74 -0.80 -8.57
C ASN A 160 -14.80 -0.77 -9.69
N LEU A 161 -15.16 0.41 -10.21
CA LEU A 161 -16.11 0.53 -11.31
C LEU A 161 -15.45 0.31 -12.67
N SER A 162 -14.29 0.95 -12.89
CA SER A 162 -13.40 0.73 -14.04
C SER A 162 -12.12 1.54 -13.85
N ASP A 163 -11.06 1.18 -14.55
CA ASP A 163 -9.78 1.92 -14.52
C ASP A 163 -9.85 3.34 -15.09
N ASN A 164 -10.92 3.66 -15.83
CA ASN A 164 -11.16 4.99 -16.39
C ASN A 164 -11.85 5.92 -15.38
N VAL A 165 -12.43 5.37 -14.31
CA VAL A 165 -13.00 6.17 -13.22
C VAL A 165 -11.86 6.63 -12.34
N ARG A 166 -11.65 7.95 -12.34
CA ARG A 166 -10.61 8.59 -11.54
C ARG A 166 -10.98 8.52 -10.06
N GLU A 167 -10.02 8.08 -9.25
CA GLU A 167 -10.06 8.17 -7.80
C GLU A 167 -8.71 8.62 -7.23
N TRP A 168 -8.75 9.39 -6.15
CA TRP A 168 -7.55 9.82 -5.41
C TRP A 168 -7.33 8.88 -4.22
N PRO A 169 -6.09 8.44 -3.94
CA PRO A 169 -4.82 8.91 -4.52
C PRO A 169 -4.30 8.10 -5.73
N ALA A 170 -4.93 7.01 -6.13
CA ALA A 170 -4.39 6.11 -7.17
C ALA A 170 -4.13 6.76 -8.54
N HIS A 171 -4.81 7.87 -8.84
CA HIS A 171 -4.65 8.59 -10.11
C HIS A 171 -3.60 9.72 -10.08
N PHE A 172 -2.61 9.65 -9.19
CA PHE A 172 -1.41 10.52 -9.25
C PHE A 172 -0.23 9.79 -9.92
N PRO A 173 0.55 10.45 -10.80
CA PRO A 173 1.67 9.80 -11.50
C PRO A 173 2.75 9.21 -10.58
N SER A 174 2.98 9.83 -9.41
CA SER A 174 3.94 9.36 -8.40
C SER A 174 3.44 8.17 -7.59
N VAL A 175 2.14 7.84 -7.67
CA VAL A 175 1.53 6.72 -6.95
C VAL A 175 1.57 5.46 -7.80
N ILE A 176 1.81 4.31 -7.17
CA ILE A 176 1.65 2.99 -7.78
C ILE A 176 0.16 2.65 -7.69
N GLY A 177 -0.62 3.06 -8.70
CA GLY A 177 -2.05 2.81 -8.77
C GLY A 177 -2.35 1.39 -9.26
N VAL A 178 -3.19 0.66 -8.52
CA VAL A 178 -3.46 -0.78 -8.72
C VAL A 178 -4.96 -1.04 -8.91
N GLY A 179 -5.32 -1.64 -10.04
CA GLY A 179 -6.66 -2.16 -10.31
C GLY A 179 -6.78 -3.67 -10.06
N VAL A 180 -7.97 -4.20 -10.32
CA VAL A 180 -8.26 -5.65 -10.20
C VAL A 180 -7.89 -6.38 -11.49
N ALA A 181 -7.32 -7.57 -11.35
CA ALA A 181 -7.25 -8.58 -12.40
C ALA A 181 -7.68 -9.95 -11.86
N ASP A 182 -8.26 -10.78 -12.73
CA ASP A 182 -8.31 -12.23 -12.53
C ASP A 182 -7.00 -12.83 -13.04
N CYS A 183 -6.10 -13.10 -12.11
CA CYS A 183 -4.76 -13.59 -12.38
C CYS A 183 -4.28 -14.52 -11.24
N GLY A 184 -3.06 -15.03 -11.36
CA GLY A 184 -2.37 -15.73 -10.26
C GLY A 184 -2.04 -14.78 -9.09
N GLU A 185 -1.79 -15.34 -7.90
CA GLU A 185 -1.51 -14.56 -6.68
C GLU A 185 -0.19 -13.78 -6.76
N ASP A 186 0.80 -14.32 -7.47
CA ASP A 186 2.12 -13.70 -7.71
C ASP A 186 2.20 -12.95 -9.07
N GLU A 187 1.09 -12.85 -9.81
CA GLU A 187 1.08 -12.15 -11.10
C GLU A 187 0.86 -10.65 -10.94
N LEU A 188 1.62 -9.88 -11.73
CA LEU A 188 1.48 -8.43 -11.87
C LEU A 188 1.29 -8.11 -13.35
N ARG A 189 0.23 -7.37 -13.67
CA ARG A 189 -0.04 -6.87 -15.03
C ARG A 189 0.21 -5.37 -15.11
N TYR A 190 0.69 -4.91 -16.26
CA TYR A 190 0.91 -3.50 -16.56
C TYR A 190 -0.06 -3.01 -17.62
N ARG A 191 -0.65 -1.84 -17.39
CA ARG A 191 -1.61 -1.17 -18.28
C ARG A 191 -0.95 0.10 -18.84
N PRO A 192 -0.45 0.08 -20.08
CA PRO A 192 0.16 1.27 -20.69
C PRO A 192 -0.86 2.42 -20.76
N ASP A 193 -0.36 3.65 -20.70
CA ASP A 193 -1.15 4.88 -20.85
C ASP A 193 -2.28 5.11 -19.83
N LYS A 194 -2.26 4.36 -18.71
CA LYS A 194 -3.15 4.56 -17.56
C LYS A 194 -2.38 5.05 -16.34
N LEU A 195 -3.00 5.91 -15.53
CA LEU A 195 -2.42 6.32 -14.24
C LEU A 195 -2.58 5.23 -13.16
N VAL A 196 -3.68 4.47 -13.21
CA VAL A 196 -3.79 3.16 -12.55
C VAL A 196 -3.11 2.15 -13.47
N SER A 197 -1.79 2.12 -13.40
CA SER A 197 -0.94 1.44 -14.39
C SER A 197 -0.68 -0.03 -14.09
N PHE A 198 -1.10 -0.53 -12.92
CA PHE A 198 -0.90 -1.92 -12.53
C PHE A 198 -2.23 -2.62 -12.24
N ALA A 199 -2.23 -3.94 -12.34
CA ALA A 199 -3.30 -4.78 -11.85
C ALA A 199 -2.73 -6.06 -11.25
N ALA A 200 -3.34 -6.52 -10.16
CA ALA A 200 -2.96 -7.74 -9.46
C ALA A 200 -4.23 -8.48 -9.02
N LYS A 201 -4.06 -9.67 -8.42
CA LYS A 201 -5.17 -10.50 -7.98
C LYS A 201 -6.02 -9.75 -6.95
N GLY A 202 -7.21 -9.39 -7.37
CA GLY A 202 -8.22 -8.74 -6.53
C GLY A 202 -9.61 -9.36 -6.69
N GLU A 203 -9.73 -10.43 -7.48
CA GLU A 203 -10.99 -11.14 -7.72
C GLU A 203 -11.08 -12.40 -6.85
N ARG A 204 -12.19 -12.53 -6.12
CA ARG A 204 -12.50 -13.67 -5.23
C ARG A 204 -11.34 -14.02 -4.31
N VAL A 205 -10.82 -13.03 -3.60
CA VAL A 205 -9.71 -13.19 -2.66
C VAL A 205 -10.26 -13.58 -1.30
N ARG A 206 -9.73 -14.67 -0.73
CA ARG A 206 -10.10 -15.12 0.62
C ARG A 206 -9.26 -14.35 1.64
N VAL A 207 -9.89 -13.49 2.43
CA VAL A 207 -9.21 -12.57 3.35
C VAL A 207 -9.67 -12.74 4.80
N PRO A 208 -8.78 -12.49 5.79
CA PRO A 208 -9.19 -12.45 7.19
C PRO A 208 -10.12 -11.26 7.45
N TRP A 209 -11.01 -11.39 8.43
CA TRP A 209 -11.96 -10.36 8.84
C TRP A 209 -12.12 -10.36 10.36
N LEU A 210 -12.93 -9.44 10.90
CA LEU A 210 -13.24 -9.39 12.35
C LEU A 210 -13.80 -10.71 12.89
N ASP A 211 -13.67 -10.89 14.21
CA ASP A 211 -14.21 -12.02 14.97
C ASP A 211 -13.68 -13.40 14.53
N GLY A 212 -12.42 -13.43 14.05
CA GLY A 212 -11.78 -14.66 13.58
C GLY A 212 -12.34 -15.21 12.27
N GLN A 213 -13.17 -14.42 11.55
CA GLN A 213 -13.86 -14.86 10.35
C GLN A 213 -13.02 -14.69 9.09
N TRP A 214 -13.44 -15.37 8.03
CA TRP A 214 -12.90 -15.19 6.68
C TRP A 214 -13.99 -14.74 5.74
N ARG A 215 -13.65 -13.88 4.78
CA ARG A 215 -14.54 -13.45 3.70
C ARG A 215 -13.94 -13.73 2.34
N LEU A 216 -14.80 -13.86 1.35
CA LEU A 216 -14.42 -13.91 -0.06
C LEU A 216 -14.80 -12.57 -0.68
N GLU A 217 -13.80 -11.75 -0.99
CA GLU A 217 -14.01 -10.37 -1.40
C GLU A 217 -13.49 -10.13 -2.82
N THR A 218 -13.95 -9.04 -3.45
CA THR A 218 -13.46 -8.60 -4.76
C THR A 218 -13.30 -7.10 -4.78
N GLY A 219 -12.12 -6.63 -5.20
CA GLY A 219 -11.82 -5.21 -5.28
C GLY A 219 -10.32 -4.91 -5.35
N SER A 220 -10.01 -3.73 -5.87
CA SER A 220 -8.66 -3.16 -5.96
C SER A 220 -8.04 -2.97 -4.59
N SER A 221 -8.85 -2.82 -3.54
CA SER A 221 -8.44 -2.81 -2.15
C SER A 221 -7.70 -4.07 -1.69
N PHE A 222 -7.90 -5.20 -2.38
CA PHE A 222 -7.20 -6.47 -2.14
C PHE A 222 -6.05 -6.70 -3.13
N ALA A 223 -6.08 -6.05 -4.30
CA ALA A 223 -4.97 -6.07 -5.24
C ALA A 223 -3.81 -5.14 -4.82
N ALA A 224 -4.12 -3.94 -4.32
CA ALA A 224 -3.14 -2.97 -3.82
C ALA A 224 -2.17 -3.55 -2.78
N PRO A 225 -2.63 -4.25 -1.70
CA PRO A 225 -1.72 -4.84 -0.71
C PRO A 225 -0.82 -5.93 -1.27
N ARG A 226 -1.19 -6.63 -2.35
CA ARG A 226 -0.28 -7.56 -3.03
C ARG A 226 0.89 -6.81 -3.67
N VAL A 227 0.60 -5.71 -4.36
CA VAL A 227 1.63 -4.86 -4.96
C VAL A 227 2.47 -4.17 -3.89
N THR A 228 1.87 -3.76 -2.77
CA THR A 228 2.60 -3.30 -1.58
C THR A 228 3.61 -4.35 -1.10
N GLY A 229 3.20 -5.62 -1.04
CA GLY A 229 4.09 -6.75 -0.75
C GLY A 229 5.21 -6.87 -1.78
N PHE A 230 4.94 -6.81 -3.08
CA PHE A 230 5.97 -6.84 -4.12
C PHE A 230 6.99 -5.70 -3.99
N VAL A 231 6.52 -4.49 -3.70
CA VAL A 231 7.40 -3.34 -3.39
C VAL A 231 8.29 -3.67 -2.20
N ALA A 232 7.75 -4.25 -1.12
CA ALA A 232 8.53 -4.63 0.04
C ALA A 232 9.56 -5.74 -0.24
N ARG A 233 9.23 -6.75 -1.05
CA ARG A 233 10.19 -7.79 -1.47
C ARG A 233 11.36 -7.16 -2.22
N LEU A 234 11.09 -6.28 -3.19
CA LEU A 234 12.12 -5.57 -3.94
C LEU A 234 13.00 -4.70 -3.02
N LEU A 235 12.38 -3.92 -2.14
CA LEU A 235 13.10 -3.03 -1.22
C LEU A 235 13.89 -3.81 -0.16
N SER A 236 13.46 -5.01 0.25
CA SER A 236 14.22 -5.81 1.21
C SER A 236 15.58 -6.25 0.69
N VAL A 237 15.74 -6.32 -0.63
CA VAL A 237 17.02 -6.59 -1.30
C VAL A 237 17.74 -5.29 -1.69
N TYR A 238 16.98 -4.29 -2.14
CA TYR A 238 17.48 -2.99 -2.59
C TYR A 238 16.80 -1.82 -1.85
N PRO A 239 17.17 -1.57 -0.57
CA PRO A 239 16.43 -0.64 0.30
C PRO A 239 16.53 0.84 -0.09
N GLY A 240 17.47 1.20 -0.96
CA GLY A 240 17.68 2.58 -1.44
C GLY A 240 16.92 2.96 -2.70
N LEU A 241 16.11 2.07 -3.29
CA LEU A 241 15.41 2.37 -4.55
C LEU A 241 14.35 3.45 -4.35
N ARG A 242 14.39 4.48 -5.20
CA ARG A 242 13.41 5.57 -5.18
C ARG A 242 12.08 5.18 -5.83
N PRO A 243 10.96 5.87 -5.51
CA PRO A 243 9.63 5.52 -6.02
C PRO A 243 9.50 5.40 -7.55
N ASP A 244 10.15 6.28 -8.29
CA ASP A 244 10.18 6.26 -9.75
C ASP A 244 10.84 5.00 -10.31
N LEU A 245 11.92 4.54 -9.69
CA LEU A 245 12.67 3.36 -10.12
C LEU A 245 11.97 2.06 -9.72
N VAL A 246 11.41 1.98 -8.51
CA VAL A 246 10.54 0.86 -8.14
C VAL A 246 9.37 0.73 -9.12
N LYS A 247 8.71 1.85 -9.46
CA LYS A 247 7.61 1.84 -10.43
C LYS A 247 8.06 1.38 -11.83
N ALA A 248 9.27 1.76 -12.26
CA ALA A 248 9.84 1.29 -13.52
C ALA A 248 10.17 -0.21 -13.49
N LEU A 249 10.76 -0.72 -12.40
CA LEU A 249 11.09 -2.13 -12.24
C LEU A 249 9.84 -3.02 -12.19
N LEU A 250 8.78 -2.57 -11.51
CA LEU A 250 7.48 -3.25 -11.51
C LEU A 250 6.89 -3.34 -12.94
N ARG A 251 7.04 -2.29 -13.75
CA ARG A 251 6.62 -2.32 -15.17
C ARG A 251 7.40 -3.35 -15.97
N VAL A 252 8.72 -3.42 -15.79
CA VAL A 252 9.58 -4.40 -16.47
C VAL A 252 9.21 -5.83 -16.04
N ALA A 253 8.92 -6.03 -14.75
CA ALA A 253 8.48 -7.32 -14.23
C ALA A 253 7.16 -7.76 -14.87
N ALA A 254 6.16 -6.89 -14.87
CA ALA A 254 4.85 -7.16 -15.43
C ALA A 254 4.88 -7.50 -16.94
N ALA A 255 5.79 -6.88 -17.70
CA ALA A 255 5.93 -7.15 -19.14
C ALA A 255 6.50 -8.55 -19.45
N ARG A 256 7.23 -9.16 -18.50
CA ARG A 256 7.86 -10.48 -18.66
C ARG A 256 7.00 -11.64 -18.13
N SER A 257 5.95 -11.34 -17.37
CA SER A 257 4.99 -12.34 -16.84
C SER A 257 3.99 -12.86 -17.88
N GLY A 258 4.01 -12.37 -19.12
CA GLY A 258 3.19 -12.89 -20.21
C GLY A 258 1.86 -12.17 -20.38
N ASP A 259 1.58 -11.83 -21.63
CA ASP A 259 0.43 -11.15 -22.22
C ASP A 259 0.15 -9.69 -21.82
N PRO A 260 0.33 -8.71 -22.74
CA PRO A 260 -0.39 -7.46 -22.62
C PRO A 260 -1.90 -7.73 -22.67
N VAL A 261 -2.64 -7.09 -21.76
CA VAL A 261 -4.11 -7.05 -21.78
C VAL A 261 -4.58 -6.05 -22.84
#